data_AF-A0A7W9G4X8-F1
#
_entry.id   AF-A0A7W9G4X8-F1
#
_cell.length_a   1.000
_cell.length_b   1.000
_cell.length_c   1.000
_cell.angle_alpha   90.00
_cell.angle_beta   90.00
_cell.angle_gamma   90.00
#
_symmetry.space_group_name_H-M   'P 1'
#
loop_
_entity.id
_entity.type
_entity.pdbx_description
1 polymer ?
#
loop_
_entity_poly.entity_id
_entity_poly.type
_entity_poly.pdbx_seq_one_letter_code
_entity_poly.pdbx_strand_id
1 'polypeptide(L)' 'MSRKIAGFLIILGAFMIFEWVNLGFNLADGHPTSFYVVHGILIAVNIILAIVLGIIGWRGLRGSRGKGLTGRTGDAG' A
#
# COMPACT_ATOMS: atom_id res chain seq x y z
N MET A 1 4.84 14.43 -1.56
CA MET A 1 4.71 13.19 -2.35
C MET A 1 4.13 13.54 -3.72
N SER A 2 4.73 13.06 -4.81
CA SER A 2 4.14 13.26 -6.14
C SER A 2 2.95 12.32 -6.36
N ARG A 3 2.03 12.68 -7.27
CA ARG A 3 0.89 11.81 -7.63
C ARG A 3 1.34 10.44 -8.14
N LYS A 4 2.48 10.38 -8.84
CA LYS A 4 3.09 9.14 -9.35
C LYS A 4 3.49 8.22 -8.19
N ILE A 5 4.20 8.76 -7.18
CA ILE A 5 4.60 8.00 -5.99
C ILE A 5 3.38 7.55 -5.20
N ALA A 6 2.39 8.42 -5.02
CA ALA A 6 1.17 8.09 -4.30
C ALA A 6 0.39 6.94 -4.98
N GLY A 7 0.27 6.98 -6.31
CA GLY A 7 -0.32 5.89 -7.09
C GLY A 7 0.49 4.60 -6.99
N PHE A 8 1.82 4.70 -7.06
CA PHE A 8 2.72 3.56 -6.88
C PHE A 8 2.53 2.89 -5.52
N LEU A 9 2.46 3.65 -4.42
CA LEU A 9 2.26 3.09 -3.08
C LEU A 9 0.93 2.34 -2.93
N ILE A 10 -0.14 2.84 -3.57
CA ILE A 10 -1.44 2.17 -3.55
C ILE A 10 -1.37 0.85 -4.33
N ILE A 11 -0.79 0.87 -5.54
CA ILE A 11 -0.64 -0.34 -6.37
C ILE A 11 0.25 -1.35 -5.67
N LEU A 12 1.38 -0.91 -5.11
CA LEU A 12 2.30 -1.76 -4.34
C LEU A 12 1.59 -2.38 -3.14
N GLY A 13 0.84 -1.58 -2.37
CA GLY A 13 0.05 -2.09 -1.24
C GLY A 13 -0.97 -3.15 -1.67
N ALA A 14 -1.69 -2.91 -2.76
CA ALA A 14 -2.64 -3.89 -3.30
C ALA A 14 -1.95 -5.18 -3.77
N PHE A 15 -0.81 -5.07 -4.46
CA PHE A 15 0.00 -6.20 -4.90
C PHE A 15 0.55 -7.00 -3.71
N MET A 16 1.05 -6.33 -2.68
CA MET A 16 1.48 -6.98 -1.45
C MET A 16 0.35 -7.78 -0.83
N ILE A 17 -0.85 -7.20 -0.68
CA ILE A 17 -2.00 -7.94 -0.14
C ILE A 17 -2.28 -9.20 -0.96
N PHE A 18 -2.29 -9.09 -2.29
CA PHE A 18 -2.53 -10.21 -3.18
C PHE A 18 -1.50 -11.34 -2.99
N GLU A 19 -0.20 -11.02 -3.07
CA GLU A 19 0.88 -12.02 -2.95
C GLU A 19 0.88 -12.70 -1.58
N TRP A 20 0.76 -11.94 -0.49
CA TRP A 20 0.85 -12.50 0.86
C TRP A 20 -0.39 -13.31 1.24
N VAL A 21 -1.57 -12.93 0.76
CA VAL A 21 -2.79 -13.75 0.91
C VAL A 21 -2.68 -15.02 0.06
N ASN A 22 -2.22 -14.91 -1.18
CA ASN A 22 -2.02 -16.07 -2.04
C ASN A 22 -1.00 -17.05 -1.45
N LEU A 23 0.12 -16.55 -0.91
CA LEU A 23 1.08 -17.37 -0.17
C LEU A 23 0.39 -18.10 0.98
N GLY A 24 -0.43 -17.40 1.78
CA GLY A 24 -1.20 -18.00 2.88
C GLY A 24 -2.04 -19.22 2.45
N PHE A 25 -2.69 -19.16 1.31
CA PHE A 25 -3.44 -20.28 0.74
C PHE A 25 -2.57 -21.37 0.11
N ASN A 26 -1.37 -21.01 -0.34
CA ASN A 26 -0.42 -21.91 -1.02
C ASN A 26 0.65 -22.47 -0.07
N LEU A 27 0.52 -22.30 1.25
CA LEU A 27 1.36 -23.03 2.19
C LEU A 27 1.03 -24.51 2.08
N ALA A 28 1.99 -25.30 1.61
CA ALA A 28 1.85 -26.74 1.52
C ALA A 28 1.89 -27.40 2.90
N ASP A 29 1.22 -28.53 3.02
CA ASP A 29 1.30 -29.39 4.19
C ASP A 29 2.63 -30.16 4.22
N GLY A 30 3.02 -30.64 5.41
CA GLY A 30 4.21 -31.48 5.60
C GLY A 30 5.47 -30.76 6.08
N HIS A 31 5.36 -29.50 6.53
CA HIS A 31 6.47 -28.76 7.12
C HIS A 31 6.45 -28.78 8.67
N PRO A 32 7.57 -28.44 9.34
CA PRO A 32 7.57 -28.27 10.79
C PRO A 32 6.69 -27.10 11.24
N THR A 33 6.14 -27.13 12.47
CA THR A 33 5.31 -26.04 13.02
C THR A 33 5.98 -24.67 12.93
N SER A 34 7.30 -24.60 13.16
CA SER A 34 8.08 -23.36 13.06
C SER A 34 8.01 -22.72 11.67
N PHE A 35 7.92 -23.51 10.61
CA PHE A 35 7.75 -23.01 9.24
C PHE A 35 6.45 -22.21 9.12
N TYR A 36 5.33 -22.76 9.59
CA TYR A 36 4.02 -22.11 9.53
C TYR A 36 3.96 -20.86 10.42
N VAL A 37 4.58 -20.91 11.60
CA VAL A 37 4.64 -19.75 12.52
C VAL A 37 5.38 -18.57 11.88
N VAL A 38 6.56 -18.83 11.31
CA VAL A 38 7.37 -17.77 10.67
C VAL A 38 6.64 -17.17 9.47
N HIS A 39 6.08 -18.01 8.59
CA HIS A 39 5.34 -17.53 7.42
C HIS A 39 4.05 -16.81 7.81
N GLY A 40 3.33 -17.29 8.82
CA GLY A 40 2.15 -16.62 9.36
C GLY A 40 2.47 -15.21 9.87
N ILE A 41 3.58 -15.04 10.60
CA ILE A 41 4.05 -13.73 11.05
C ILE A 41 4.44 -12.84 9.86
N LEU A 42 5.18 -13.39 8.88
CA LEU A 42 5.58 -12.65 7.68
C LEU A 42 4.37 -12.14 6.90
N ILE A 43 3.35 -12.98 6.70
CA ILE A 43 2.08 -12.60 6.07
C ILE A 43 1.43 -11.48 6.86
N ALA A 44 1.19 -11.67 8.16
CA ALA A 44 0.49 -10.70 9.00
C ALA A 44 1.16 -9.31 8.99
N VAL A 45 2.48 -9.27 9.20
CA VAL A 45 3.24 -8.01 9.20
C VAL A 45 3.17 -7.33 7.83
N ASN A 46 3.32 -8.07 6.74
CA ASN A 46 3.28 -7.48 5.41
C ASN A 46 1.89 -6.96 5.03
N ILE A 47 0.81 -7.63 5.44
CA ILE A 47 -0.55 -7.11 5.24
C ILE A 47 -0.73 -5.79 5.99
N ILE A 48 -0.25 -5.69 7.24
CA ILE A 48 -0.29 -4.43 8.01
C ILE A 48 0.50 -3.33 7.30
N LEU A 49 1.73 -3.63 6.83
CA LEU A 49 2.55 -2.68 6.08
C LEU A 49 1.85 -2.23 4.80
N ALA A 50 1.26 -3.15 4.05
CA ALA A 50 0.52 -2.85 2.83
C ALA A 50 -0.67 -1.89 3.08
N ILE A 51 -1.41 -2.10 4.16
CA ILE A 51 -2.50 -1.20 4.59
C ILE A 51 -1.94 0.19 4.92
N VAL A 52 -0.86 0.27 5.70
CA VAL A 52 -0.23 1.56 6.05
C VAL A 52 0.25 2.31 4.80
N LEU A 53 0.92 1.62 3.87
CA LEU A 53 1.35 2.20 2.60
C LEU A 53 0.16 2.69 1.75
N GLY A 54 -0.91 1.89 1.70
CA GLY A 54 -2.15 2.27 1.03
C GLY A 54 -2.78 3.53 1.62
N ILE A 55 -2.84 3.64 2.94
CA ILE A 55 -3.32 4.84 3.65
C ILE A 55 -2.44 6.06 3.33
N ILE A 56 -1.11 5.91 3.37
CA ILE A 56 -0.18 6.99 3.05
C ILE A 56 -0.35 7.45 1.60
N GLY A 57 -0.41 6.51 0.65
CA GLY A 57 -0.65 6.80 -0.77
C GLY A 57 -1.99 7.51 -0.99
N TRP A 58 -3.06 7.03 -0.35
CA TRP A 58 -4.39 7.63 -0.43
C TRP A 58 -4.41 9.09 0.08
N ARG A 59 -3.75 9.35 1.21
CA ARG A 59 -3.59 10.71 1.76
C ARG A 59 -2.79 11.59 0.80
N GLY A 60 -1.74 11.06 0.17
CA GLY A 60 -0.94 11.77 -0.84
C GLY A 60 -1.74 12.20 -2.06
N LEU A 61 -2.68 11.37 -2.53
CA LEU A 61 -3.60 11.72 -3.62
C LEU A 61 -4.62 12.78 -3.22
N ARG A 62 -5.18 12.70 -2.00
CA ARG A 62 -6.18 13.67 -1.50
C ARG A 62 -5.57 15.05 -1.22
N GLY A 63 -4.37 15.12 -0.63
CA GLY A 63 -3.70 16.38 -0.30
C GLY A 63 -3.30 17.23 -1.51
N SER A 64 -3.20 16.63 -2.70
CA SER A 64 -2.86 17.36 -3.93
C SER A 64 -4.03 18.10 -4.58
N ARG A 65 -5.28 17.90 -4.14
CA ARG A 65 -6.46 18.59 -4.71
C ARG A 65 -6.57 20.07 -4.31
N GLY A 66 -5.82 20.53 -3.30
CA GLY A 66 -5.89 21.90 -2.78
C GLY A 66 -4.98 22.93 -3.46
N LYS A 67 -4.02 22.53 -4.29
CA LYS A 67 -3.00 23.45 -4.87
C LYS A 67 -3.34 24.00 -6.27
N GLY A 68 -4.41 23.52 -6.92
CA GLY A 68 -4.73 23.86 -8.31
C GLY A 68 -5.65 25.07 -8.49
N LEU A 69 -6.25 25.61 -7.43
CA LEU A 69 -7.26 26.67 -7.53
C LEU A 69 -6.74 28.08 -7.20
N THR A 70 -5.57 28.20 -6.58
CA THR A 70 -4.99 29.51 -6.19
C THR A 70 -4.15 30.16 -7.29
N GLY A 71 -3.77 29.43 -8.34
CA GLY A 71 -2.88 29.94 -9.40
C GLY A 71 -3.57 30.61 -10.58
N ARG A 72 -4.91 30.73 -10.60
CA ARG A 72 -5.68 31.20 -11.77
C ARG A 72 -6.40 32.53 -11.56
N THR A 73 -6.23 33.14 -10.39
CA THR A 73 -6.92 34.38 -9.98
C THR A 73 -6.00 35.59 -9.87
N GLY A 74 -4.69 35.43 -10.13
CA GLY A 74 -3.68 36.50 -9.97
C GLY A 74 -3.39 37.33 -11.22
N ASP A 75 -3.86 36.93 -12.41
CA ASP A 75 -3.40 37.50 -13.69
C ASP A 75 -4.44 38.44 -14.35
N ALA A 76 -5.37 39.00 -13.57
CA ALA A 76 -6.44 39.87 -14.06
C ALA A 76 -6.33 41.32 -13.55
N GLY A 77 -5.13 41.78 -13.21
CA GLY A 77 -4.84 43.16 -12.78
C GLY A 77 -4.00 43.91 -13.79
#